data_AF-A0A7J0ADX1-F1
#
_entry.id   AF-A0A7J0ADX1-F1
#
_cell.length_a   1.000
_cell.length_b   1.000
_cell.length_c   1.000
_cell.angle_alpha   90.00
_cell.angle_beta   90.00
_cell.angle_gamma   90.00
#
_symmetry.space_group_name_H-M   'P 1'
#
loop_
_entity.id
_entity.type
_entity.pdbx_description
1 polymer ?
#
loop_
_entity_poly.entity_id
_entity_poly.type
_entity_poly.pdbx_seq_one_letter_code
_entity_poly.pdbx_strand_id
1 'polypeptide(L)'
;MAKKTLTSGLLGTVTGLSKDEPEVSTVAASDTQHRDENSDMEIVDRRRPGRPKAGGAENEVNVTFKLPDSLVQDVRMLAVVERTTQKEIVIAALRKYLADRPDNK
;
A
#
# COMPACT_ATOMS: atom_id res chain seq x y z
N MET A 1 -26.24 -10.43 -45.23
CA MET A 1 -26.56 -10.57 -43.80
C MET A 1 -26.09 -11.95 -43.33
N ALA A 2 -25.05 -12.02 -42.50
CA ALA A 2 -24.45 -13.29 -42.06
C ALA A 2 -24.89 -13.60 -40.61
N LYS A 3 -25.54 -14.75 -40.41
CA LYS A 3 -25.91 -15.27 -39.08
C LYS A 3 -24.73 -16.07 -38.53
N LYS A 4 -24.13 -15.64 -37.43
CA LYS A 4 -23.09 -16.39 -36.71
C LYS A 4 -23.73 -17.17 -35.57
N THR A 5 -23.60 -18.50 -35.60
CA THR A 5 -24.07 -19.41 -34.54
C THR A 5 -23.08 -19.42 -33.37
N LEU A 6 -23.59 -19.29 -32.15
CA LEU A 6 -22.82 -19.29 -30.90
C LEU A 6 -22.73 -20.73 -30.39
N THR A 7 -21.56 -21.38 -30.46
CA THR A 7 -21.36 -22.70 -29.88
C THR A 7 -20.80 -22.56 -28.46
N SER A 8 -21.61 -22.86 -27.45
CA SER A 8 -21.21 -22.90 -26.05
C SER A 8 -20.37 -24.15 -25.76
N GLY A 9 -19.13 -23.96 -25.31
CA GLY A 9 -18.30 -25.03 -24.76
C GLY A 9 -18.26 -24.95 -23.23
N LEU A 10 -19.26 -25.58 -22.59
CA LEU A 10 -19.25 -25.87 -21.15
C LEU A 10 -18.49 -27.19 -20.95
N LEU A 11 -17.23 -27.13 -20.51
CA LEU A 11 -16.53 -28.29 -19.95
C LEU A 11 -15.91 -27.87 -18.62
N GLY A 12 -16.46 -28.42 -17.53
CA GLY A 12 -15.82 -28.41 -16.22
C GLY A 12 -14.91 -29.63 -16.06
N THR A 13 -14.01 -29.55 -15.08
CA THR A 13 -13.60 -30.70 -14.27
C THR A 13 -13.39 -30.21 -12.83
N VAL A 14 -14.10 -30.86 -11.91
CA VAL A 14 -13.97 -30.70 -10.46
C VAL A 14 -12.83 -31.60 -10.01
N THR A 15 -11.81 -31.03 -9.41
CA THR A 15 -10.79 -31.70 -8.59
C THR A 15 -10.63 -30.84 -7.34
N GLY A 16 -10.64 -31.32 -6.10
CA GLY A 16 -10.67 -32.64 -5.51
C GLY A 16 -10.26 -32.37 -4.06
N LEU A 17 -11.16 -32.68 -3.13
CA LEU A 17 -10.98 -32.54 -1.68
C LEU A 17 -9.71 -33.30 -1.24
N SER A 18 -8.83 -32.67 -0.47
CA SER A 18 -7.89 -33.36 0.42
C SER A 18 -7.58 -32.47 1.61
N LYS A 19 -7.59 -33.13 2.77
CA LYS A 19 -7.67 -32.65 4.14
C LYS A 19 -6.27 -32.67 4.76
N ASP A 20 -6.15 -32.05 5.93
CA ASP A 20 -5.10 -32.20 6.97
C ASP A 20 -4.13 -31.01 7.16
N GLU A 21 -4.46 -30.15 8.14
CA GLU A 21 -3.50 -29.57 9.11
C GLU A 21 -3.40 -30.55 10.32
N PRO A 22 -2.50 -30.40 11.34
CA PRO A 22 -1.62 -29.27 11.69
C PRO A 22 -0.18 -29.66 12.14
N GLU A 23 0.63 -28.65 12.49
CA GLU A 23 1.52 -28.56 13.70
C GLU A 23 2.98 -28.07 13.51
N VAL A 24 3.26 -26.94 14.20
CA VAL A 24 4.37 -26.68 15.16
C VAL A 24 5.84 -26.86 14.72
N SER A 25 6.61 -25.76 14.67
CA SER A 25 7.65 -25.41 15.69
C SER A 25 8.82 -24.58 15.14
N THR A 26 9.14 -23.51 15.88
CA THR A 26 10.47 -22.93 16.18
C THR A 26 11.52 -22.78 15.07
N VAL A 27 11.90 -21.53 14.74
CA VAL A 27 13.31 -21.09 14.80
C VAL A 27 13.37 -19.57 15.09
N ALA A 28 14.06 -19.20 16.17
CA ALA A 28 14.49 -17.83 16.42
C ALA A 28 15.73 -17.51 15.56
N ALA A 29 15.76 -16.35 14.92
CA ALA A 29 17.00 -15.75 14.43
C ALA A 29 16.88 -14.23 14.45
N SER A 30 17.57 -13.63 15.42
CA SER A 30 17.95 -12.22 15.39
C SER A 30 19.06 -12.08 14.36
N ASP A 31 18.94 -11.16 13.40
CA ASP A 31 20.12 -10.53 12.81
C ASP A 31 19.81 -9.08 12.43
N THR A 32 20.39 -8.17 13.20
CA THR A 32 20.49 -6.75 12.91
C THR A 32 21.48 -6.55 11.77
N GLN A 33 20.99 -6.13 10.60
CA GLN A 33 21.84 -5.42 9.64
C GLN A 33 21.19 -4.09 9.27
N HIS A 34 21.65 -3.05 9.96
CA HIS A 34 21.61 -1.68 9.46
C HIS A 34 22.40 -1.65 8.14
N ARG A 35 21.73 -1.32 7.04
CA ARG A 35 22.39 -0.87 5.83
C ARG A 35 21.68 0.39 5.35
N ASP A 36 22.19 1.52 5.83
CA ASP A 36 22.01 2.82 5.21
C ASP A 36 22.72 2.79 3.84
N GLU A 37 21.96 2.53 2.79
CA GLU A 37 22.37 2.87 1.44
C GLU A 37 21.23 3.63 0.77
N ASN A 38 21.47 4.93 0.59
CA ASN A 38 20.74 5.80 -0.32
C ASN A 38 20.64 5.09 -1.68
N SER A 39 19.48 4.54 -1.97
CA SER A 39 19.13 4.14 -3.33
C SER A 39 18.12 5.15 -3.83
N ASP A 40 18.61 6.10 -4.61
CA ASP A 40 17.86 6.63 -5.76
C ASP A 40 17.49 5.42 -6.60
N MET A 41 16.42 4.71 -6.22
CA MET A 41 15.78 3.73 -7.08
C MET A 41 15.03 4.55 -8.11
N GLU A 42 15.75 4.98 -9.14
CA GLU A 42 15.16 5.24 -10.43
C GLU A 42 14.37 3.97 -10.78
N ILE A 43 13.04 4.05 -10.63
CA ILE A 43 12.12 2.96 -10.93
C ILE A 43 12.23 2.74 -12.43
N VAL A 44 13.17 1.88 -12.84
CA VAL A 44 13.27 1.39 -14.22
C VAL A 44 12.04 0.53 -14.43
N ASP A 45 10.95 1.20 -14.78
CA ASP A 45 9.67 0.65 -15.14
C ASP A 45 9.88 -0.19 -16.39
N ARG A 46 10.20 -1.48 -16.19
CA ARG A 46 10.32 -2.50 -17.25
C ARG A 46 8.92 -2.74 -17.83
N ARG A 47 8.47 -1.80 -18.66
CA ARG A 47 7.13 -1.79 -19.25
C ARG A 47 6.98 -2.94 -20.24
N ARG A 48 5.84 -3.63 -20.14
CA ARG A 48 5.35 -4.50 -21.22
C ARG A 48 4.80 -3.62 -22.36
N PRO A 49 5.21 -3.85 -23.62
CA PRO A 49 4.66 -3.11 -24.76
C PRO A 49 3.12 -3.22 -24.78
N GLY A 50 2.43 -2.09 -24.95
CA GLY A 50 0.98 -2.05 -25.16
C GLY A 50 0.10 -1.65 -23.97
N ARG A 51 0.65 -1.41 -22.76
CA ARG A 51 -0.12 -0.80 -21.65
C ARG A 51 0.08 0.73 -21.66
N PRO A 52 -0.97 1.54 -21.95
CA PRO A 52 -0.90 2.99 -21.78
C PRO A 52 -0.45 3.31 -20.35
N LYS A 53 0.38 4.34 -20.19
CA LYS A 53 0.79 4.81 -18.85
C LYS A 53 -0.46 5.27 -18.12
N ALA A 54 -0.88 4.51 -17.11
CA ALA A 54 -2.05 4.84 -16.31
C ALA A 54 -1.68 6.02 -15.41
N GLY A 55 -2.25 7.21 -15.69
CA GLY A 55 -2.17 8.40 -14.85
C GLY A 55 -0.77 9.01 -14.75
N GLY A 56 -0.68 10.33 -14.81
CA GLY A 56 0.55 11.02 -14.44
C GLY A 56 0.88 10.66 -12.99
N ALA A 57 2.16 10.39 -12.72
CA ALA A 57 2.64 10.27 -11.35
C ALA A 57 2.27 11.57 -10.63
N GLU A 58 1.35 11.50 -9.67
CA GLU A 58 1.10 12.60 -8.78
C GLU A 58 2.46 12.91 -8.10
N ASN A 59 2.84 14.18 -8.01
CA ASN A 59 4.09 14.56 -7.35
C ASN A 59 3.94 14.30 -5.84
N GLU A 60 4.03 13.04 -5.45
CA GLU A 60 4.04 12.61 -4.06
C GLU A 60 5.41 12.90 -3.47
N VAL A 61 5.44 13.89 -2.57
CA VAL A 61 6.63 14.19 -1.77
C VAL A 61 6.53 13.43 -0.45
N ASN A 62 7.48 12.54 -0.19
CA ASN A 62 7.58 11.80 1.06
C ASN A 62 8.40 12.58 2.07
N VAL A 63 7.86 12.79 3.26
CA VAL A 63 8.53 13.48 4.37
C VAL A 63 8.41 12.62 5.62
N THR A 64 9.51 12.51 6.36
CA THR A 64 9.56 11.81 7.64
C THR A 64 9.63 12.81 8.78
N PHE A 65 8.76 12.65 9.77
CA PHE A 65 8.71 13.50 10.97
C PHE A 65 9.20 12.72 12.19
N LYS A 66 9.99 13.36 13.03
CA LYS A 66 10.29 12.86 14.37
C LYS A 66 9.24 13.42 15.32
N LEU A 67 8.46 12.54 15.94
CA LEU A 67 7.41 12.90 16.89
C LEU A 67 7.70 12.22 18.24
N PRO A 68 7.25 12.81 19.36
CA PRO A 68 7.25 12.12 20.64
C PRO A 68 6.42 10.83 20.59
N ASP A 69 6.85 9.79 21.30
CA ASP A 69 6.20 8.48 21.27
C ASP A 69 4.73 8.52 21.70
N SER A 70 4.39 9.40 22.65
CA SER A 70 3.01 9.61 23.08
C SER A 70 2.12 10.07 21.92
N LEU A 71 2.58 11.03 21.12
CA LEU A 71 1.82 11.54 19.98
C LEU A 71 1.70 10.48 18.87
N VAL A 72 2.74 9.67 18.66
CA VAL A 72 2.68 8.55 17.71
C VAL A 72 1.62 7.54 18.12
N GLN A 73 1.52 7.23 19.42
CA GLN A 73 0.51 6.31 19.94
C GLN A 73 -0.91 6.87 19.74
N ASP A 74 -1.13 8.15 20.01
CA ASP A 74 -2.42 8.81 19.80
C ASP A 74 -2.84 8.81 18.33
N VAL A 75 -1.92 9.14 17.42
CA VAL A 75 -2.18 9.11 15.97
C VAL A 75 -2.52 7.70 15.49
N ARG A 76 -1.84 6.67 16.02
CA ARG A 76 -2.18 5.27 15.72
C ARG A 76 -3.58 4.90 16.21
N MET A 77 -3.93 5.28 17.43
CA MET A 77 -5.25 5.03 17.99
C MET A 77 -6.35 5.73 17.17
N LEU A 78 -6.14 7.00 16.80
CA LEU A 78 -7.09 7.77 15.98
C LEU A 78 -7.32 7.14 14.62
N ALA A 79 -6.25 6.71 13.95
CA ALA A 79 -6.36 6.03 12.65
C ALA A 79 -7.24 4.76 12.74
N VAL A 80 -7.13 4.00 13.84
CA VAL A 80 -7.97 2.81 14.07
C VAL A 80 -9.43 3.19 14.31
N VAL A 81 -9.68 4.20 15.16
CA VAL A 81 -11.04 4.64 15.51
C VAL A 81 -11.77 5.21 14.29
N GLU A 82 -11.09 6.04 13.50
CA GLU A 82 -11.65 6.70 12.32
C GLU A 82 -11.65 5.81 11.07
N ARG A 83 -11.04 4.62 11.14
CA ARG A 83 -10.84 3.71 10.01
C ARG A 83 -10.12 4.37 8.83
N THR A 84 -9.13 5.19 9.14
CA THR A 84 -8.30 5.94 8.20
C THR A 84 -6.83 5.54 8.36
N THR A 85 -5.95 6.10 7.53
CA THR A 85 -4.51 5.89 7.64
C THR A 85 -3.83 6.96 8.48
N GLN A 86 -2.70 6.62 9.12
CA GLN A 86 -1.88 7.60 9.85
C GLN A 86 -1.44 8.76 8.95
N LYS A 87 -1.13 8.48 7.67
CA LYS A 87 -0.80 9.50 6.65
C LYS A 87 -1.92 10.52 6.50
N GLU A 88 -3.17 10.06 6.37
CA GLU A 88 -4.33 10.93 6.21
C GLU A 88 -4.61 11.76 7.46
N ILE A 89 -4.50 11.17 8.66
CA ILE A 89 -4.64 11.89 9.94
C ILE A 89 -3.64 13.05 10.00
N VAL A 90 -2.37 12.78 9.72
CA VAL A 90 -1.32 13.82 9.75
C VAL A 90 -1.55 14.88 8.68
N ILE A 91 -1.94 14.49 7.46
CA ILE A 91 -2.26 15.45 6.38
C ILE A 91 -3.43 16.36 6.79
N ALA A 92 -4.50 15.80 7.36
CA ALA A 92 -5.65 16.57 7.81
C ALA A 92 -5.25 17.57 8.91
N ALA A 93 -4.45 17.12 9.88
CA ALA A 93 -3.95 17.97 10.97
C ALA A 93 -3.07 19.11 10.44
N LEU A 94 -2.14 18.82 9.52
CA LEU A 94 -1.28 19.84 8.91
C LEU A 94 -2.08 20.86 8.09
N ARG A 95 -3.07 20.40 7.30
CA ARG A 95 -3.96 21.29 6.55
C ARG A 95 -4.75 22.21 7.47
N LYS A 96 -5.29 21.69 8.56
CA LYS A 96 -6.01 22.47 9.57
C LYS A 96 -5.09 23.51 10.22
N TYR A 97 -3.90 23.09 10.64
CA TYR A 97 -2.92 23.99 11.25
C TYR A 97 -2.53 25.17 10.34
N LEU A 98 -2.38 24.93 9.03
CA LEU A 98 -2.10 25.98 8.06
C LEU A 98 -3.31 26.89 7.81
N ALA A 99 -4.52 26.32 7.75
CA ALA A 99 -5.75 27.11 7.60
C ALA A 99 -5.98 28.06 8.79
N ASP A 100 -5.62 27.62 9.99
CA ASP A 100 -5.74 28.42 11.22
C ASP A 100 -4.63 29.49 11.35
N ARG A 101 -3.64 29.50 10.45
CA ARG A 101 -2.52 30.47 10.44
C ARG A 101 -2.34 31.13 9.06
N PRO A 102 -3.22 32.10 8.70
CA PRO A 102 -3.20 32.73 7.38
C PRO A 102 -1.93 33.55 7.07
N ASP A 103 -1.13 33.89 8.09
CA ASP A 103 -0.04 34.85 7.97
C ASP A 103 1.32 34.26 7.53
N ASN A 104 1.41 32.96 7.26
CA ASN A 104 2.68 32.30 6.86
C ASN A 104 2.73 31.99 5.36
N LYS A 105 2.60 33.01 4.52
CA LYS A 105 2.69 32.90 3.06
C LYS A 105 3.80 33.76 2.50
#